data_AF-A0A9W6YHW5-F1
#
_entry.id   AF-A0A9W6YHW5-F1
#
_cell.length_a   1.000
_cell.length_b   1.000
_cell.length_c   1.000
_cell.angle_alpha   90.00
_cell.angle_beta   90.00
_cell.angle_gamma   90.00
#
_symmetry.space_group_name_H-M   'P 1'
#
loop_
_entity.id
_entity.type
_entity.pdbx_description
1 polymer ?
#
loop_
_entity_poly.entity_id
_entity_poly.type
_entity_poly.pdbx_seq_one_letter_code
_entity_poly.pdbx_strand_id
1 'polypeptide(L)'
;MSEQALTEAYEKQMQTVQTLRKDNNKLKEQLLQHENFARMIQYGLNALPSDCRDVDRKKIAGVPMWISDQMNPLKGPTLVVDLNLCHEAVRHAYNELKTFGPSVNSKTNVCYAMGWKTELWAANTCLNFRAVRSITDKNIREVADASWDIITSPDKFKRIYPDVKQFRILQKVTDDIVVVHRIASVASDLTDREFISVAFRFRDGDNYFIGLKSLTVQTEPAENCVRGEECQGWMFVGGENETSQWKAHFLGYYDVKGEKDDKVLNQLANEAMFGMLRWESEAMHPLSV
;
A
#
# COMPACT_ATOMS: atom_id res chain seq x y z
N MET A 1 3.91 -12.64 61.75
CA MET A 1 4.43 -12.67 60.37
C MET A 1 5.93 -12.79 60.46
N SER A 2 6.54 -13.77 59.80
CA SER A 2 8.00 -13.96 59.83
C SER A 2 8.69 -12.88 59.00
N GLU A 3 9.86 -12.45 59.45
CA GLU A 3 10.71 -11.45 58.78
C GLU A 3 11.02 -11.87 57.33
N GLN A 4 11.19 -13.18 57.10
CA GLN A 4 11.35 -13.82 55.79
C GLN A 4 10.18 -13.56 54.83
N ALA A 5 8.93 -13.66 55.31
CA ALA A 5 7.75 -13.40 54.48
C ALA A 5 7.64 -11.92 54.08
N LEU A 6 8.19 -11.01 54.90
CA LEU A 6 8.25 -9.60 54.60
C LEU A 6 9.31 -9.30 53.52
N THR A 7 10.46 -9.96 53.59
CA THR A 7 11.54 -9.82 52.59
C THR A 7 11.12 -10.35 51.22
N GLU A 8 10.47 -11.52 51.16
CA GLU A 8 9.97 -12.09 49.89
C GLU A 8 8.88 -11.21 49.25
N ALA A 9 7.97 -10.65 50.05
CA ALA A 9 6.95 -9.73 49.56
C ALA A 9 7.58 -8.45 48.98
N TYR A 10 8.61 -7.92 49.64
CA TYR A 10 9.35 -6.75 49.18
C TYR A 10 10.10 -7.01 47.87
N GLU A 11 10.78 -8.15 47.73
CA GLU A 11 11.46 -8.53 46.48
C GLU A 11 10.47 -8.69 45.32
N LYS A 12 9.33 -9.33 45.55
CA LYS A 12 8.28 -9.50 44.53
C LYS A 12 7.68 -8.15 44.11
N GLN A 13 7.51 -7.23 45.05
CA GLN A 13 7.07 -5.86 44.76
C GLN A 13 8.12 -5.12 43.93
N MET A 14 9.40 -5.28 44.25
CA MET A 14 10.51 -4.64 43.52
C MET A 14 10.61 -5.13 42.08
N GLN A 15 10.47 -6.44 41.85
CA GLN A 15 10.40 -7.01 40.50
C GLN A 15 9.20 -6.47 39.71
N THR A 16 8.03 -6.37 40.36
CA THR A 16 6.83 -5.82 39.73
C THR A 16 7.04 -4.36 39.32
N VAL A 17 7.66 -3.55 40.18
CA VAL A 17 7.98 -2.14 39.87
C VAL A 17 8.98 -2.04 38.72
N GLN A 18 9.98 -2.92 38.65
CA GLN A 18 10.93 -2.94 37.54
C GLN A 18 10.27 -3.30 36.21
N THR A 19 9.39 -4.32 36.21
CA THR A 19 8.60 -4.68 35.02
C THR A 19 7.71 -3.53 34.59
N LEU A 20 6.97 -2.90 35.51
CA LEU A 20 6.12 -1.75 35.21
C LEU A 20 6.92 -0.56 34.66
N ARG A 21 8.14 -0.31 35.15
CA ARG A 21 9.02 0.74 34.59
C ARG A 21 9.43 0.42 33.16
N LYS A 22 9.77 -0.84 32.89
CA LYS A 22 10.13 -1.30 31.54
C LYS A 22 8.96 -1.16 30.57
N ASP A 23 7.77 -1.56 31.00
CA ASP A 23 6.54 -1.44 30.20
C ASP A 23 6.15 0.02 29.98
N ASN A 24 6.29 0.88 30.99
CA ASN A 24 6.04 2.32 30.87
C ASN A 24 6.98 2.98 29.86
N ASN A 25 8.28 2.63 29.87
CA ASN A 25 9.23 3.15 28.88
C ASN A 25 8.88 2.68 27.47
N LYS A 26 8.51 1.42 27.30
CA LYS A 26 8.05 0.89 26.01
C LYS A 26 6.80 1.60 25.50
N LEU A 27 5.83 1.87 26.39
CA LEU A 27 4.63 2.62 26.05
C LEU A 27 4.95 4.07 25.66
N LYS A 28 5.91 4.72 26.32
CA LYS A 28 6.38 6.06 25.95
C LYS A 28 7.02 6.09 24.57
N GLU A 29 7.83 5.09 24.23
CA GLU A 29 8.40 4.96 22.88
C GLU A 29 7.30 4.76 21.83
N GLN A 30 6.32 3.90 22.10
CA GLN A 30 5.17 3.71 21.22
C GLN A 30 4.32 4.98 21.08
N LEU A 31 4.13 5.73 22.16
CA LEU A 31 3.43 7.02 22.15
C LEU A 31 4.17 8.04 21.27
N LEU A 32 5.49 8.15 21.42
CA LEU A 32 6.31 9.05 20.61
C LEU A 32 6.25 8.68 19.12
N GLN A 33 6.30 7.38 18.80
CA GLN A 33 6.11 6.90 17.43
C GLN A 33 4.73 7.28 16.89
N HIS A 34 3.68 7.11 17.70
CA HIS A 34 2.31 7.47 17.33
C HIS A 34 2.15 8.99 17.14
N GLU A 35 2.75 9.83 17.99
CA GLU A 35 2.73 11.29 17.86
C GLU A 35 3.49 11.79 16.63
N ASN A 36 4.63 11.17 16.31
CA ASN A 36 5.38 11.48 15.10
C ASN A 36 4.60 11.08 13.85
N PHE A 37 3.92 9.93 13.91
CA PHE A 37 3.04 9.47 12.84
C PHE A 37 1.79 10.35 12.69
N ALA A 38 1.14 10.74 13.79
CA ALA A 38 -0.01 11.64 13.76
C ALA A 38 0.38 13.01 13.18
N ARG A 39 1.57 13.53 13.52
CA ARG A 39 2.13 14.72 12.86
C ARG A 39 2.32 14.50 11.37
N MET A 40 2.88 13.37 10.95
CA MET A 40 3.07 13.02 9.55
C MET A 40 1.74 12.92 8.79
N ILE A 41 0.71 12.30 9.38
CA ILE A 41 -0.66 12.30 8.83
C ILE A 41 -1.19 13.73 8.73
N GLN A 42 -1.04 14.54 9.77
CA GLN A 42 -1.56 15.91 9.79
C GLN A 42 -0.87 16.79 8.75
N TYR A 43 0.45 16.63 8.54
CA TYR A 43 1.16 17.26 7.44
C TYR A 43 0.67 16.76 6.08
N GLY A 44 0.43 15.46 5.92
CA GLY A 44 -0.14 14.88 4.70
C GLY A 44 -1.54 15.40 4.40
N LEU A 45 -2.41 15.49 5.42
CA LEU A 45 -3.76 16.05 5.31
C LEU A 45 -3.74 17.55 4.99
N ASN A 46 -2.79 18.31 5.54
CA ASN A 46 -2.62 19.73 5.24
C ASN A 46 -1.96 20.00 3.87
N ALA A 47 -1.29 19.01 3.28
CA ALA A 47 -0.74 19.05 1.94
C ALA A 47 -1.77 18.70 0.85
N LEU A 48 -2.93 18.15 1.25
CA LEU A 48 -4.08 18.04 0.36
C LEU A 48 -4.67 19.44 0.16
N PRO A 49 -5.03 19.85 -1.07
CA PRO A 49 -5.77 21.08 -1.30
C PRO A 49 -7.06 21.06 -0.48
N SER A 50 -7.19 21.99 0.47
CA SER A 50 -8.39 22.17 1.28
C SER A 50 -9.48 22.88 0.46
N ASP A 51 -10.03 22.22 -0.56
CA ASP A 51 -11.23 22.70 -1.26
C ASP A 51 -12.27 21.58 -1.40
N CYS A 52 -12.86 21.25 -0.25
CA CYS A 52 -14.21 20.69 -0.17
C CYS A 52 -15.08 21.57 0.73
N ARG A 53 -15.16 22.88 0.42
CA ARG A 53 -16.24 23.75 0.90
C ARG A 53 -16.60 24.76 -0.19
N ASP A 54 -17.84 24.67 -0.68
CA ASP A 54 -18.44 25.59 -1.65
C ASP A 54 -18.15 27.06 -1.34
N VAL A 55 -17.47 27.77 -2.25
CA VAL A 55 -17.65 29.22 -2.45
C VAL A 55 -17.41 29.58 -3.92
N ASP A 56 -18.48 30.02 -4.57
CA ASP A 56 -18.59 30.90 -5.74
C ASP A 56 -17.50 30.92 -6.83
N ARG A 57 -17.97 30.64 -8.06
CA ARG A 57 -17.39 31.11 -9.33
C ARG A 57 -17.04 32.61 -9.26
N LYS A 58 -15.79 32.94 -8.96
CA LYS A 58 -15.14 34.15 -9.46
C LYS A 58 -13.80 33.78 -10.08
N LYS A 59 -13.72 34.08 -11.39
CA LYS A 59 -12.56 33.94 -12.26
C LYS A 59 -11.31 34.50 -11.58
N ILE A 60 -10.43 33.61 -11.12
CA ILE A 60 -9.02 33.95 -10.89
C ILE A 60 -8.31 33.72 -12.22
N ALA A 61 -7.97 34.81 -12.89
CA ALA A 61 -7.14 34.79 -14.08
C ALA A 61 -5.72 34.34 -13.67
N GLY A 62 -5.22 33.24 -14.26
CA GLY A 62 -3.81 32.85 -14.14
C GLY A 62 -3.53 31.35 -13.98
N VAL A 63 -4.53 30.50 -13.76
CA VAL A 63 -4.34 29.04 -13.73
C VAL A 63 -4.91 28.44 -15.02
N PRO A 64 -4.17 27.64 -15.81
CA PRO A 64 -4.75 26.99 -16.98
C PRO A 64 -5.89 26.08 -16.52
N MET A 65 -7.11 26.40 -16.93
CA MET A 65 -8.23 25.46 -16.87
C MET A 65 -7.90 24.30 -17.80
N TRP A 66 -7.56 23.15 -17.22
CA TRP A 66 -7.58 21.89 -17.97
C TRP A 66 -9.03 21.47 -18.07
N ILE A 67 -9.62 21.83 -19.20
CA ILE A 67 -10.91 21.36 -19.68
C ILE A 67 -10.89 19.83 -19.65
N SER A 68 -11.91 19.21 -19.05
CA SER A 68 -12.09 17.75 -18.94
C SER A 68 -12.44 17.06 -20.27
N ASP A 69 -11.98 17.59 -21.40
CA ASP A 69 -12.40 17.17 -22.75
C ASP A 69 -11.21 16.95 -23.70
N GLN A 70 -10.02 16.74 -23.14
CA GLN A 70 -8.88 16.18 -23.87
C GLN A 70 -8.19 15.10 -23.03
N MET A 71 -8.85 13.97 -22.81
CA MET A 71 -8.11 12.71 -22.96
C MET A 71 -7.75 12.59 -24.44
N ASN A 72 -6.75 13.35 -24.87
CA ASN A 72 -6.06 13.02 -26.11
C ASN A 72 -5.61 11.55 -25.96
N PRO A 73 -5.87 10.67 -26.94
CA PRO A 73 -5.25 9.36 -26.99
C PRO A 73 -3.77 9.58 -27.28
N LEU A 74 -3.02 10.09 -26.30
CA LEU A 74 -1.57 10.17 -26.33
C LEU A 74 -1.07 8.73 -26.47
N LYS A 75 -0.60 8.43 -27.69
CA LYS A 75 0.23 7.29 -28.11
C LYS A 75 0.62 6.39 -26.94
N GLY A 76 -0.30 5.58 -26.48
CA GLY A 76 0.01 4.48 -25.57
C GLY A 76 0.57 3.34 -26.41
N PRO A 77 1.47 2.52 -25.86
CA PRO A 77 1.82 1.30 -26.54
C PRO A 77 0.52 0.51 -26.77
N THR A 78 0.22 0.21 -28.04
CA THR A 78 -0.82 -0.78 -28.40
C THR A 78 -0.21 -2.14 -28.13
N LEU A 79 0.00 -2.43 -26.84
CA LEU A 79 0.67 -3.62 -26.37
C LEU A 79 -0.39 -4.66 -26.06
N VAL A 80 -0.43 -5.70 -26.88
CA VAL A 80 -1.14 -6.93 -26.56
C VAL A 80 -0.12 -7.88 -25.96
N VAL A 81 -0.38 -8.33 -24.74
CA VAL A 81 0.50 -9.24 -24.00
C VAL A 81 0.02 -10.68 -24.21
N ASP A 82 0.98 -11.58 -24.38
CA ASP A 82 0.71 -13.01 -24.50
C ASP A 82 0.07 -13.57 -23.21
N LEU A 83 -0.91 -14.46 -23.39
CA LEU A 83 -1.65 -15.08 -22.28
C LEU A 83 -0.73 -15.88 -21.36
N ASN A 84 0.26 -16.60 -21.90
CA ASN A 84 1.17 -17.40 -21.09
C ASN A 84 2.07 -16.52 -20.24
N LEU A 85 2.53 -15.38 -20.78
CA LEU A 85 3.30 -14.40 -20.02
C LEU A 85 2.49 -13.85 -18.84
N CYS A 86 1.19 -13.59 -19.06
CA CYS A 86 0.31 -13.15 -17.98
C CYS A 86 0.16 -14.22 -16.90
N HIS A 87 -0.10 -15.48 -17.27
CA HIS A 87 -0.22 -16.59 -16.33
C HIS A 87 1.08 -16.87 -15.56
N GLU A 88 2.23 -16.75 -16.23
CA GLU A 88 3.54 -16.89 -15.60
C GLU A 88 3.78 -15.78 -14.58
N ALA A 89 3.50 -14.52 -14.93
CA ALA A 89 3.60 -13.40 -14.01
C ALA A 89 2.72 -13.59 -12.76
N VAL A 90 1.47 -14.05 -12.93
CA VAL A 90 0.57 -14.34 -11.80
C VAL A 90 1.12 -15.46 -10.91
N ARG A 91 1.69 -16.52 -11.51
CA ARG A 91 2.32 -17.62 -10.76
C ARG A 91 3.53 -17.12 -9.95
N HIS A 92 4.36 -16.26 -10.53
CA HIS A 92 5.48 -15.63 -9.81
C HIS A 92 4.98 -14.75 -8.67
N ALA A 93 3.96 -13.93 -8.92
CA ALA A 93 3.36 -13.07 -7.92
C ALA A 93 2.82 -13.87 -6.72
N TYR A 94 2.10 -14.97 -6.96
CA TYR A 94 1.61 -15.84 -5.89
C TYR A 94 2.75 -16.36 -5.01
N ASN A 95 3.81 -16.91 -5.63
CA ASN A 95 4.95 -17.45 -4.89
C ASN A 95 5.66 -16.36 -4.08
N GLU A 96 5.89 -15.19 -4.68
CA GLU A 96 6.54 -14.05 -4.02
C GLU A 96 5.72 -13.55 -2.84
N LEU A 97 4.41 -13.30 -3.02
CA LEU A 97 3.53 -12.78 -1.98
C LEU A 97 3.38 -13.76 -0.81
N LYS A 98 3.32 -15.07 -1.09
CA LYS A 98 3.17 -16.11 -0.06
C LYS A 98 4.39 -16.23 0.86
N THR A 99 5.59 -16.02 0.31
CA THR A 99 6.85 -16.09 1.08
C THR A 99 7.41 -14.72 1.46
N PHE A 100 6.66 -13.64 1.20
CA PHE A 100 7.18 -12.29 1.34
C PHE A 100 7.48 -11.93 2.79
N GLY A 101 8.65 -11.33 3.00
CA GLY A 101 9.07 -10.84 4.31
C GLY A 101 10.50 -10.32 4.29
N PRO A 102 10.90 -9.63 5.36
CA PRO A 102 12.27 -9.15 5.50
C PRO A 102 13.23 -10.34 5.57
N SER A 103 14.37 -10.23 4.88
CA SER A 103 15.48 -11.15 5.09
C SER A 103 16.07 -10.95 6.49
N VAL A 104 16.75 -11.97 7.03
CA VAL A 104 17.28 -11.99 8.40
C VAL A 104 18.15 -10.77 8.75
N ASN A 105 18.74 -10.10 7.76
CA ASN A 105 19.65 -8.97 7.94
C ASN A 105 19.09 -7.61 7.48
N SER A 106 17.80 -7.51 7.15
CA SER A 106 17.20 -6.25 6.69
C SER A 106 16.91 -5.30 7.86
N LYS A 107 17.44 -4.07 7.79
CA LYS A 107 17.02 -2.99 8.70
C LYS A 107 15.57 -2.63 8.42
N THR A 108 14.69 -2.98 9.35
CA THR A 108 13.24 -2.84 9.21
C THR A 108 12.72 -1.77 10.16
N ASN A 109 12.00 -0.79 9.61
CA ASN A 109 11.23 0.18 10.39
C ASN A 109 9.84 -0.42 10.65
N VAL A 110 9.43 -0.46 11.92
CA VAL A 110 8.12 -0.98 12.32
C VAL A 110 7.28 0.17 12.87
N CYS A 111 6.07 0.33 12.35
CA CYS A 111 5.10 1.30 12.86
C CYS A 111 3.75 0.65 13.14
N TYR A 112 3.00 1.25 14.07
CA TYR A 112 1.65 0.84 14.44
C TYR A 112 0.71 2.02 14.25
N ALA A 113 -0.33 1.84 13.43
CA ALA A 113 -1.25 2.90 13.09
C ALA A 113 -2.63 2.32 12.75
N MET A 114 -3.69 2.83 13.38
CA MET A 114 -5.08 2.44 13.07
C MET A 114 -5.28 0.91 12.99
N GLY A 115 -4.72 0.16 13.95
CA GLY A 115 -4.81 -1.31 13.97
C GLY A 115 -3.89 -2.06 13.00
N TRP A 116 -3.14 -1.36 12.14
CA TRP A 116 -2.10 -1.94 11.29
C TRP A 116 -0.78 -2.03 12.02
N LYS A 117 -0.11 -3.18 11.88
CA LYS A 117 1.33 -3.32 12.11
C LYS A 117 2.03 -3.29 10.75
N THR A 118 2.84 -2.28 10.49
CA THR A 118 3.53 -2.10 9.21
C THR A 118 5.04 -2.20 9.39
N GLU A 119 5.67 -2.99 8.54
CA GLU A 119 7.11 -3.23 8.45
C GLU A 119 7.58 -2.69 7.10
N LEU A 120 8.57 -1.80 7.10
CA LEU A 120 9.15 -1.17 5.92
C LEU A 120 10.66 -1.40 5.90
N TRP A 121 11.19 -1.81 4.76
CA TRP A 121 12.64 -1.93 4.57
C TRP A 121 13.02 -1.58 3.13
N ALA A 122 14.16 -0.93 2.97
CA ALA A 122 14.69 -0.57 1.66
C ALA A 122 15.88 -1.46 1.29
N ALA A 123 15.93 -1.88 0.03
CA ALA A 123 17.05 -2.59 -0.56
C ALA A 123 17.40 -1.91 -1.89
N ASN A 124 18.50 -1.15 -1.93
CA ASN A 124 18.87 -0.32 -3.07
C ASN A 124 17.75 0.66 -3.46
N THR A 125 17.23 0.59 -4.68
CA THR A 125 16.10 1.38 -5.23
C THR A 125 14.74 0.78 -4.91
N CYS A 126 14.71 -0.35 -4.19
CA CYS A 126 13.50 -1.09 -3.90
C CYS A 126 12.99 -0.80 -2.49
N LEU A 127 11.79 -0.24 -2.40
CA LEU A 127 11.03 -0.20 -1.16
C LEU A 127 10.26 -1.50 -1.02
N ASN A 128 10.40 -2.16 0.13
CA ASN A 128 9.62 -3.32 0.49
C ASN A 128 8.75 -2.99 1.71
N PHE A 129 7.55 -3.54 1.73
CA PHE A 129 6.60 -3.28 2.80
C PHE A 129 5.75 -4.51 3.12
N ARG A 130 5.34 -4.60 4.37
CA ARG A 130 4.38 -5.58 4.85
C ARG A 130 3.57 -4.97 5.99
N ALA A 131 2.28 -4.79 5.77
CA ALA A 131 1.33 -4.38 6.79
C ALA A 131 0.34 -5.50 7.07
N VAL A 132 -0.02 -5.67 8.35
CA VAL A 132 -0.98 -6.69 8.78
C VAL A 132 -1.99 -6.09 9.75
N ARG A 133 -3.27 -6.42 9.56
CA ARG A 133 -4.36 -6.10 10.47
C ARG A 133 -5.34 -7.25 10.59
N SER A 134 -5.83 -7.50 11.81
CA SER A 134 -6.93 -8.43 12.06
C SER A 134 -8.27 -7.71 11.92
N ILE A 135 -9.24 -8.37 11.30
CA ILE A 135 -10.58 -7.84 11.00
C ILE A 135 -11.62 -8.84 11.48
N THR A 136 -12.69 -8.34 12.11
CA THR A 136 -13.69 -9.16 12.80
C THR A 136 -15.13 -8.85 12.40
N ASP A 137 -15.36 -7.76 11.68
CA ASP A 137 -16.66 -7.13 11.46
C ASP A 137 -16.99 -6.94 9.97
N LYS A 138 -16.22 -7.58 9.08
CA LYS A 138 -16.38 -7.51 7.63
C LYS A 138 -16.33 -8.90 7.02
N ASN A 139 -17.10 -9.12 5.96
CA ASN A 139 -16.99 -10.33 5.17
C ASN A 139 -15.73 -10.26 4.28
N ILE A 140 -14.89 -11.29 4.32
CA ILE A 140 -13.61 -11.33 3.58
C ILE A 140 -13.82 -11.25 2.06
N ARG A 141 -14.88 -11.88 1.54
CA ARG A 141 -15.18 -11.94 0.11
C ARG A 141 -15.63 -10.58 -0.41
N GLU A 142 -16.49 -9.89 0.32
CA GLU A 142 -16.92 -8.52 -0.04
C GLU A 142 -15.72 -7.57 -0.12
N VAL A 143 -14.79 -7.66 0.83
CA VAL A 143 -13.56 -6.85 0.80
C VAL A 143 -12.64 -7.28 -0.33
N ALA A 144 -12.56 -8.56 -0.68
CA ALA A 144 -11.81 -9.06 -1.82
C ALA A 144 -12.36 -8.52 -3.16
N ASP A 145 -13.68 -8.56 -3.34
CA ASP A 145 -14.34 -8.03 -4.53
C ASP A 145 -14.17 -6.51 -4.63
N ALA A 146 -14.34 -5.77 -3.52
CA ALA A 146 -14.08 -4.33 -3.47
C ALA A 146 -12.62 -3.99 -3.81
N SER A 147 -11.67 -4.82 -3.36
CA SER A 147 -10.24 -4.64 -3.66
C SER A 147 -9.94 -4.85 -5.14
N TRP A 148 -10.57 -5.85 -5.77
CA TRP A 148 -10.44 -6.08 -7.20
C TRP A 148 -10.98 -4.91 -8.02
N ASP A 149 -12.17 -4.42 -7.64
CA ASP A 149 -12.79 -3.24 -8.23
C ASP A 149 -11.86 -2.01 -8.15
N ILE A 150 -11.21 -1.81 -7.00
CA ILE A 150 -10.27 -0.69 -6.80
C ILE A 150 -9.10 -0.80 -7.77
N ILE A 151 -8.46 -1.96 -7.88
CA ILE A 151 -7.24 -2.11 -8.70
C ILE A 151 -7.50 -2.19 -10.20
N THR A 152 -8.76 -2.37 -10.62
CA THR A 152 -9.17 -2.46 -12.02
C THR A 152 -10.02 -1.28 -12.49
N SER A 153 -10.45 -0.38 -11.62
CA SER A 153 -11.19 0.84 -11.98
C SER A 153 -10.27 2.06 -11.97
N PRO A 154 -10.10 2.78 -13.09
CA PRO A 154 -9.27 4.00 -13.13
C PRO A 154 -9.66 5.04 -12.06
N ASP A 155 -10.97 5.28 -11.87
CA ASP A 155 -11.47 6.27 -10.92
C ASP A 155 -11.19 5.87 -9.46
N LYS A 156 -11.59 4.65 -9.07
CA LYS A 156 -11.31 4.12 -7.72
C LYS A 156 -9.81 4.06 -7.45
N PHE A 157 -9.01 3.59 -8.41
CA PHE A 157 -7.56 3.50 -8.27
C PHE A 157 -6.93 4.86 -7.98
N LYS A 158 -7.32 5.90 -8.72
CA LYS A 158 -6.80 7.26 -8.53
C LYS A 158 -7.19 7.86 -7.18
N ARG A 159 -8.32 7.47 -6.60
CA ARG A 159 -8.67 7.84 -5.21
C ARG A 159 -7.72 7.22 -4.18
N ILE A 160 -7.24 6.01 -4.43
CA ILE A 160 -6.29 5.32 -3.55
C ILE A 160 -4.84 5.74 -3.78
N TYR A 161 -4.49 6.09 -5.02
CA TYR A 161 -3.13 6.44 -5.45
C TYR A 161 -3.17 7.74 -6.29
N PRO A 162 -3.24 8.92 -5.64
CA PRO A 162 -3.36 10.21 -6.33
C PRO A 162 -2.05 10.65 -7.01
N ASP A 163 -0.92 10.03 -6.65
CA ASP A 163 0.37 10.18 -7.32
C ASP A 163 0.37 9.57 -8.74
N VAL A 164 -0.62 8.72 -9.05
CA VAL A 164 -0.79 8.11 -10.37
C VAL A 164 -1.40 9.13 -11.34
N LYS A 165 -0.54 9.63 -12.24
CA LYS A 165 -0.90 10.59 -13.29
C LYS A 165 -1.74 9.93 -14.38
N GLN A 166 -1.43 8.68 -14.71
CA GLN A 166 -2.13 7.93 -15.75
C GLN A 166 -2.38 6.48 -15.31
N PHE A 167 -3.60 6.01 -15.52
CA PHE A 167 -3.98 4.62 -15.36
C PHE A 167 -4.78 4.17 -16.59
N ARG A 168 -4.34 3.10 -17.25
CA ARG A 168 -5.00 2.54 -18.43
C ARG A 168 -5.11 1.04 -18.29
N ILE A 169 -6.28 0.49 -18.62
CA ILE A 169 -6.42 -0.93 -18.92
C ILE A 169 -5.98 -1.13 -20.36
N LEU A 170 -4.93 -1.93 -20.56
CA LEU A 170 -4.44 -2.26 -21.90
C LEU A 170 -5.19 -3.45 -22.49
N GLN A 171 -5.45 -4.47 -21.67
CA GLN A 171 -6.05 -5.72 -22.12
C GLN A 171 -6.76 -6.41 -20.97
N LYS A 172 -8.01 -6.85 -21.19
CA LYS A 172 -8.67 -7.81 -20.32
C LYS A 172 -8.31 -9.22 -20.80
N VAL A 173 -7.60 -9.98 -19.97
CA VAL A 173 -7.12 -11.33 -20.32
C VAL A 173 -8.17 -12.36 -19.91
N THR A 174 -8.65 -12.27 -18.67
CA THR A 174 -9.79 -13.02 -18.13
C THR A 174 -10.62 -12.09 -17.22
N ASP A 175 -11.64 -12.61 -16.54
CA ASP A 175 -12.35 -11.85 -15.49
C ASP A 175 -11.50 -11.57 -14.24
N ASP A 176 -10.40 -12.29 -14.10
CA ASP A 176 -9.53 -12.27 -12.92
C ASP A 176 -8.11 -11.78 -13.23
N ILE A 177 -7.82 -11.47 -14.51
CA ILE A 177 -6.50 -11.06 -14.98
C ILE A 177 -6.66 -9.92 -16.00
N VAL A 178 -6.05 -8.78 -15.70
CA VAL A 178 -6.10 -7.57 -16.53
C VAL A 178 -4.68 -6.99 -16.66
N VAL A 179 -4.27 -6.62 -17.86
CA VAL A 179 -3.03 -5.87 -18.08
C VAL A 179 -3.32 -4.39 -17.93
N VAL A 180 -2.56 -3.74 -17.06
CA VAL A 180 -2.67 -2.31 -16.77
C VAL A 180 -1.36 -1.60 -17.06
N HIS A 181 -1.47 -0.35 -17.50
CA HIS A 181 -0.35 0.56 -17.68
C HIS A 181 -0.55 1.79 -16.79
N ARG A 182 0.43 2.07 -15.95
CA ARG A 182 0.39 3.14 -14.96
C ARG A 182 1.61 4.04 -15.09
N ILE A 183 1.40 5.35 -14.96
CA ILE A 183 2.47 6.32 -14.79
C ILE A 183 2.24 7.02 -13.46
N ALA A 184 3.20 6.87 -12.54
CA ALA A 184 3.17 7.44 -11.21
C ALA A 184 4.25 8.51 -11.05
N SER A 185 3.92 9.57 -10.32
CA SER A 185 4.83 10.66 -10.06
C SER A 185 5.71 10.39 -8.85
N VAL A 186 7.01 10.55 -9.04
CA VAL A 186 7.99 10.56 -7.95
C VAL A 186 8.47 12.00 -7.81
N ALA A 187 8.16 12.64 -6.69
CA ALA A 187 8.29 14.08 -6.52
C ALA A 187 9.75 14.53 -6.35
N SER A 188 10.66 13.60 -6.03
CA SER A 188 12.04 13.90 -5.64
C SER A 188 13.02 14.04 -6.82
N ASP A 189 12.80 13.33 -7.92
CA ASP A 189 13.72 13.32 -9.08
C ASP A 189 13.10 13.88 -10.37
N LEU A 190 11.87 14.43 -10.30
CA LEU A 190 11.09 14.99 -11.43
C LEU A 190 10.85 14.00 -12.59
N THR A 191 11.17 12.71 -12.42
CA THR A 191 11.06 11.69 -13.46
C THR A 191 9.97 10.70 -13.10
N ASP A 192 8.99 10.55 -13.98
CA ASP A 192 7.87 9.66 -13.68
C ASP A 192 8.27 8.19 -13.77
N ARG A 193 7.54 7.33 -13.07
CA ARG A 193 7.72 5.88 -13.12
C ARG A 193 6.59 5.22 -13.89
N GLU A 194 6.97 4.50 -14.93
CA GLU A 194 6.05 3.70 -15.73
C GLU A 194 6.03 2.27 -15.21
N PHE A 195 4.83 1.70 -15.11
CA PHE A 195 4.61 0.31 -14.78
C PHE A 195 3.66 -0.31 -15.81
N ILE A 196 4.07 -1.42 -16.41
CA ILE A 196 3.19 -2.30 -17.19
C ILE A 196 3.08 -3.58 -16.38
N SER A 197 1.89 -3.84 -15.86
CA SER A 197 1.68 -4.87 -14.85
C SER A 197 0.43 -5.68 -15.16
N VAL A 198 0.43 -6.94 -14.72
CA VAL A 198 -0.78 -7.73 -14.58
C VAL A 198 -1.42 -7.40 -13.24
N ALA A 199 -2.64 -6.89 -13.28
CA ALA A 199 -3.58 -6.95 -12.17
C ALA A 199 -4.22 -8.34 -12.13
N PHE A 200 -4.21 -8.98 -10.98
CA PHE A 200 -4.79 -10.30 -10.80
C PHE A 200 -5.63 -10.41 -9.53
N ARG A 201 -6.60 -11.31 -9.56
CA ARG A 201 -7.21 -11.89 -8.36
C ARG A 201 -7.28 -13.41 -8.45
N PHE A 202 -7.13 -14.11 -7.34
CA PHE A 202 -7.48 -15.53 -7.26
C PHE A 202 -7.70 -15.96 -5.80
N ARG A 203 -8.26 -17.16 -5.64
CA ARG A 203 -8.53 -17.80 -4.36
C ARG A 203 -7.68 -19.05 -4.19
N ASP A 204 -7.11 -19.25 -3.01
CA ASP A 204 -6.37 -20.45 -2.60
C ASP A 204 -6.88 -20.91 -1.23
N GLY A 205 -7.75 -21.93 -1.23
CA GLY A 205 -8.51 -22.31 -0.05
C GLY A 205 -9.42 -21.18 0.43
N ASP A 206 -9.26 -20.74 1.67
CA ASP A 206 -10.00 -19.62 2.27
C ASP A 206 -9.26 -18.27 2.16
N ASN A 207 -8.19 -18.25 1.37
CA ASN A 207 -7.37 -17.07 1.18
C ASN A 207 -7.66 -16.41 -0.17
N TYR A 208 -7.65 -15.09 -0.18
CA TYR A 208 -7.83 -14.28 -1.38
C TYR A 208 -6.54 -13.50 -1.66
N PHE A 209 -6.13 -13.47 -2.93
CA PHE A 209 -4.95 -12.74 -3.39
C PHE A 209 -5.38 -11.77 -4.47
N ILE A 210 -5.09 -10.49 -4.28
CA ILE A 210 -5.43 -9.42 -5.23
C ILE A 210 -4.23 -8.50 -5.36
N GLY A 211 -3.65 -8.33 -6.54
CA GLY A 211 -2.40 -7.58 -6.65
C GLY A 211 -1.99 -7.21 -8.06
N LEU A 212 -0.81 -6.59 -8.13
CA LEU A 212 -0.13 -6.14 -9.33
C LEU A 212 1.25 -6.80 -9.40
N LYS A 213 1.61 -7.28 -10.58
CA LYS A 213 2.96 -7.77 -10.89
C LYS A 213 3.44 -7.18 -12.21
N SER A 214 4.60 -6.53 -12.20
CA SER A 214 5.19 -6.00 -13.44
C SER A 214 5.49 -7.11 -14.44
N LEU A 215 5.23 -6.80 -15.71
CA LEU A 215 5.57 -7.62 -16.85
C LEU A 215 6.90 -7.15 -17.45
N THR A 216 7.75 -8.10 -17.78
CA THR A 216 8.91 -7.83 -18.63
C THR A 216 8.43 -7.71 -20.06
N VAL A 217 8.44 -6.48 -20.60
CA VAL A 217 8.00 -6.19 -21.97
C VAL A 217 9.14 -5.52 -22.74
N GLN A 218 9.24 -5.83 -24.03
CA GLN A 218 10.31 -5.31 -24.89
C GLN A 218 10.08 -3.87 -25.35
N THR A 219 8.94 -3.26 -25.01
CA THR A 219 8.64 -1.88 -25.39
C THR A 219 9.43 -0.90 -24.53
N GLU A 220 10.04 0.06 -25.21
CA GLU A 220 10.72 1.19 -24.57
C GLU A 220 9.81 1.90 -23.56
N PRO A 221 10.39 2.49 -22.50
CA PRO A 221 9.62 3.28 -21.56
C PRO A 221 8.92 4.47 -22.22
N ALA A 222 7.81 4.91 -21.65
CA ALA A 222 7.18 6.17 -22.04
C ALA A 222 8.18 7.35 -21.94
N GLU A 223 7.98 8.38 -22.75
CA GLU A 223 8.87 9.54 -22.79
C GLU A 223 9.01 10.17 -21.40
N ASN A 224 10.25 10.47 -21.00
CA ASN A 224 10.60 11.00 -19.67
C ASN A 224 10.17 10.11 -18.48
N CYS A 225 10.01 8.81 -18.71
CA CYS A 225 9.71 7.83 -17.67
C CYS A 225 10.84 6.81 -17.49
N VAL A 226 11.02 6.36 -16.26
CA VAL A 226 11.82 5.16 -15.95
C VAL A 226 10.87 3.99 -15.71
N ARG A 227 11.15 2.84 -16.34
CA ARG A 227 10.38 1.61 -16.12
C ARG A 227 10.67 1.07 -14.72
N GLY A 228 9.68 1.13 -13.85
CA GLY A 228 9.73 0.50 -12.53
C GLY A 228 9.32 -0.97 -12.59
N GLU A 229 9.59 -1.68 -11.49
CA GLU A 229 9.13 -3.04 -11.26
C GLU A 229 8.39 -3.12 -9.93
N GLU A 230 7.35 -3.93 -9.88
CA GLU A 230 6.57 -4.17 -8.66
C GLU A 230 6.11 -5.63 -8.56
N CYS A 231 5.93 -6.07 -7.33
CA CYS A 231 5.03 -7.16 -6.98
C CYS A 231 4.39 -6.79 -5.66
N GLN A 232 3.11 -6.46 -5.68
CA GLN A 232 2.41 -6.02 -4.48
C GLN A 232 0.93 -6.29 -4.52
N GLY A 233 0.32 -6.29 -3.36
CA GLY A 233 -1.12 -6.32 -3.25
C GLY A 233 -1.59 -6.74 -1.88
N TRP A 234 -2.76 -7.35 -1.90
CA TRP A 234 -3.53 -7.78 -0.77
C TRP A 234 -3.56 -9.30 -0.70
N MET A 235 -3.25 -9.82 0.47
CA MET A 235 -3.49 -11.20 0.84
C MET A 235 -4.45 -11.19 2.03
N PHE A 236 -5.66 -11.72 1.82
CA PHE A 236 -6.66 -11.87 2.87
C PHE A 236 -6.67 -13.32 3.33
N VAL A 237 -6.37 -13.54 4.60
CA VAL A 237 -6.23 -14.87 5.20
C VAL A 237 -7.44 -15.12 6.10
N GLY A 238 -8.37 -15.93 5.60
CA GLY A 238 -9.62 -16.29 6.28
C GLY A 238 -9.49 -17.44 7.28
N GLY A 239 -10.49 -17.55 8.16
CA GLY A 239 -10.82 -18.81 8.85
C GLY A 239 -11.86 -19.62 8.07
N GLU A 240 -12.31 -20.76 8.62
CA GLU A 240 -13.24 -21.70 7.94
C GLU A 240 -14.54 -21.06 7.41
N ASN A 241 -14.95 -19.91 7.95
CA ASN A 241 -16.13 -19.16 7.51
C ASN A 241 -15.77 -17.73 7.08
N GLU A 242 -16.38 -17.24 5.99
CA GLU A 242 -16.13 -15.91 5.40
C GLU A 242 -16.48 -14.70 6.30
N THR A 243 -17.23 -14.94 7.39
CA THR A 243 -17.62 -13.95 8.41
C THR A 243 -16.85 -14.09 9.72
N SER A 244 -15.95 -15.08 9.82
CA SER A 244 -15.08 -15.27 10.98
C SER A 244 -13.95 -14.23 10.99
N GLN A 245 -13.21 -14.13 12.11
CA GLN A 245 -12.03 -13.26 12.15
C GLN A 245 -11.03 -13.66 11.07
N TRP A 246 -10.55 -12.67 10.30
CA TRP A 246 -9.57 -12.86 9.25
C TRP A 246 -8.47 -11.80 9.32
N LYS A 247 -7.39 -11.98 8.56
CA LYS A 247 -6.27 -11.03 8.51
C LYS A 247 -6.13 -10.43 7.13
N ALA A 248 -6.07 -9.10 7.06
CA ALA A 248 -5.62 -8.39 5.89
C ALA A 248 -4.11 -8.20 5.93
N HIS A 249 -3.45 -8.58 4.84
CA HIS A 249 -2.05 -8.29 4.62
C HIS A 249 -1.91 -7.39 3.38
N PHE A 250 -1.29 -6.22 3.54
CA PHE A 250 -0.84 -5.39 2.43
C PHE A 250 0.66 -5.56 2.30
N LEU A 251 1.16 -6.13 1.20
CA LEU A 251 2.56 -6.50 1.13
C LEU A 251 3.09 -6.48 -0.30
N GLY A 252 4.40 -6.31 -0.40
CA GLY A 252 5.09 -6.33 -1.66
C GLY A 252 6.23 -5.33 -1.73
N TYR A 253 6.60 -5.00 -2.95
CA TYR A 253 7.67 -4.08 -3.23
C TYR A 253 7.39 -3.17 -4.42
N TYR A 254 8.08 -2.03 -4.40
CA TYR A 254 8.25 -1.11 -5.50
C TYR A 254 9.74 -0.89 -5.74
N ASP A 255 10.23 -1.31 -6.90
CA ASP A 255 11.56 -0.97 -7.38
C ASP A 255 11.44 0.09 -8.47
N VAL A 256 11.75 1.33 -8.09
CA VAL A 256 11.67 2.46 -9.02
C VAL A 256 12.82 2.50 -10.02
N LYS A 257 13.84 1.64 -9.87
CA LYS A 257 15.08 1.68 -10.67
C LYS A 257 15.76 3.07 -10.62
N GLY A 258 16.86 3.21 -11.35
CA GLY A 258 17.65 4.44 -11.38
C GLY A 258 18.67 4.54 -10.25
N GLU A 259 19.03 5.77 -9.87
CA GLU A 259 19.93 6.02 -8.75
C GLU A 259 19.20 5.91 -7.42
N LYS A 260 19.90 5.38 -6.41
CA LYS A 260 19.34 5.30 -5.07
C LYS A 260 19.22 6.71 -4.48
N ASP A 261 17.99 7.11 -4.18
CA ASP A 261 17.68 8.32 -3.41
C ASP A 261 16.78 7.98 -2.20
N ASP A 262 17.29 8.24 -1.00
CA ASP A 262 16.55 8.00 0.24
C ASP A 262 15.28 8.89 0.34
N LYS A 263 15.23 10.05 -0.33
CA LYS A 263 14.01 10.88 -0.40
C LYS A 263 12.91 10.19 -1.21
N VAL A 264 13.27 9.58 -2.34
CA VAL A 264 12.35 8.79 -3.16
C VAL A 264 11.79 7.63 -2.34
N LEU A 265 12.65 6.88 -1.67
CA LEU A 265 12.24 5.73 -0.84
C LEU A 265 11.33 6.14 0.32
N ASN A 266 11.61 7.28 0.96
CA ASN A 266 10.75 7.82 2.01
C ASN A 266 9.39 8.28 1.48
N GLN A 267 9.34 8.89 0.29
CA GLN A 267 8.07 9.25 -0.35
C GLN A 267 7.25 7.98 -0.65
N LEU A 268 7.86 6.97 -1.26
CA LEU A 268 7.20 5.69 -1.56
C LEU A 268 6.68 5.02 -0.29
N ALA A 269 7.45 5.09 0.80
CA ALA A 269 7.05 4.54 2.10
C ALA A 269 5.78 5.23 2.63
N ASN A 270 5.72 6.56 2.51
CA ASN A 270 4.54 7.33 2.89
C ASN A 270 3.34 6.99 2.00
N GLU A 271 3.52 6.92 0.67
CA GLU A 271 2.42 6.58 -0.25
C GLU A 271 1.93 5.14 -0.05
N ALA A 272 2.80 4.18 0.28
CA ALA A 272 2.37 2.84 0.64
C ALA A 272 1.49 2.84 1.90
N MET A 273 1.87 3.59 2.94
CA MET A 273 1.07 3.72 4.17
C MET A 273 -0.26 4.45 3.93
N PHE A 274 -0.25 5.57 3.22
CA PHE A 274 -1.47 6.32 2.92
C PHE A 274 -2.38 5.58 1.95
N GLY A 275 -1.82 4.91 0.94
CA GLY A 275 -2.55 4.04 0.02
C GLY A 275 -3.28 2.92 0.77
N MET A 276 -2.62 2.28 1.75
CA MET A 276 -3.25 1.29 2.63
C MET A 276 -4.44 1.86 3.41
N LEU A 277 -4.30 3.04 4.01
CA LEU A 277 -5.38 3.67 4.78
C LEU A 277 -6.55 4.15 3.89
N ARG A 278 -6.23 4.71 2.70
CA ARG A 278 -7.24 5.09 1.70
C ARG A 278 -7.99 3.86 1.19
N TRP A 279 -7.26 2.77 0.92
CA TRP A 279 -7.87 1.49 0.54
C TRP A 279 -8.80 0.99 1.64
N GLU A 280 -8.39 1.03 2.91
CA GLU A 280 -9.24 0.56 4.01
C GLU A 280 -10.55 1.36 4.07
N SER A 281 -10.46 2.68 3.90
CA SER A 281 -11.64 3.53 3.82
C SER A 281 -12.55 3.13 2.66
N GLU A 282 -12.02 2.92 1.46
CA GLU A 282 -12.82 2.62 0.26
C GLU A 282 -13.37 1.19 0.27
N ALA A 283 -12.57 0.20 0.66
CA ALA A 283 -12.89 -1.22 0.55
C ALA A 283 -13.70 -1.74 1.73
N MET A 284 -13.54 -1.18 2.94
CA MET A 284 -14.26 -1.64 4.13
C MET A 284 -15.34 -0.66 4.60
N HIS A 285 -15.19 0.62 4.28
CA HIS A 285 -16.11 1.68 4.72
C HIS A 285 -16.51 2.59 3.56
N PRO A 286 -16.95 2.03 2.42
CA PRO A 286 -17.27 2.84 1.24
C PRO A 286 -18.25 3.94 1.66
N LEU A 287 -17.88 5.19 1.40
CA LEU A 287 -18.80 6.30 1.57
C LEU A 287 -19.96 6.06 0.61
N SER A 288 -21.18 6.01 1.15
CA SER A 288 -22.39 5.97 0.32
C SER A 288 -22.38 7.19 -0.59
N VAL A 289 -22.21 6.97 -1.90
CA VAL A 289 -22.34 7.99 -2.94
C VAL A 289 -23.81 8.15 -3.29
#